data_AF-A0A392Q8G2-F1
#
_entry.id   AF-A0A392Q8G2-F1
#
_cell.length_a   1.000
_cell.length_b   1.000
_cell.length_c   1.000
_cell.angle_alpha   90.00
_cell.angle_beta   90.00
_cell.angle_gamma   90.00
#
_symmetry.space_group_name_H-M   'P 1'
#
loop_
_entity.id
_entity.type
_entity.pdbx_description
1 polymer ?
#
loop_
_entity_poly.entity_id
_entity_poly.type
_entity_poly.pdbx_seq_one_letter_code
_entity_poly.pdbx_strand_id
1 'polypeptide(L)'
;GHINPAVTFGLFLARKLSLTRALFYMVMQVLGAICGAGVVKGFEGKKRYGDLNGGANFVAPGYTKGDGLGAEIVGTFILVYTVFSATDAKRSARDS
;
A
#
# COMPACT_ATOMS: atom_id res chain seq x y z
N GLY A 1 -8.01 3.69 8.01
CA GLY A 1 -7.01 2.64 8.33
C GLY A 1 -5.89 2.69 7.32
N HIS A 2 -4.67 2.29 7.68
CA HIS A 2 -3.51 2.49 6.79
C HIS A 2 -3.56 1.62 5.52
N ILE A 3 -4.08 0.38 5.62
CA ILE A 3 -4.36 -0.61 4.56
C ILE A 3 -3.17 -0.92 3.60
N ASN A 4 -2.04 -0.26 3.80
CA ASN A 4 -0.83 -0.38 3.02
C ASN A 4 0.38 -0.43 3.99
N PRO A 5 1.26 -1.45 3.87
CA PRO A 5 2.43 -1.57 4.72
C PRO A 5 3.38 -0.36 4.64
N ALA A 6 3.58 0.23 3.46
CA ALA A 6 4.42 1.41 3.27
C ALA A 6 3.84 2.65 3.96
N VAL A 7 2.52 2.81 3.95
CA VAL A 7 1.83 3.89 4.70
C VAL A 7 1.97 3.69 6.21
N THR A 8 1.80 2.45 6.68
CA THR A 8 2.00 2.11 8.10
C THR A 8 3.43 2.38 8.55
N PHE A 9 4.41 2.01 7.72
CA PHE A 9 5.82 2.26 7.97
C PHE A 9 6.15 3.77 7.96
N GLY A 10 5.60 4.54 7.02
CA GLY A 10 5.74 6.00 7.00
C GLY A 10 5.25 6.64 8.29
N LEU A 11 4.06 6.26 8.77
CA LEU A 11 3.49 6.73 10.04
C LEU A 11 4.33 6.33 11.26
N PHE A 12 4.92 5.14 11.25
CA PHE A 12 5.88 4.70 12.26
C PHE A 12 7.13 5.58 12.27
N LEU A 13 7.74 5.86 11.11
CA LEU A 13 8.90 6.75 10.99
C LEU A 13 8.60 8.18 11.45
N ALA A 14 7.39 8.66 11.18
CA ALA A 14 6.90 9.95 11.69
C ALA A 14 6.54 9.94 13.18
N ARG A 15 6.82 8.85 13.90
CA ARG A 15 6.53 8.64 15.34
C ARG A 15 5.05 8.80 15.69
N LYS A 16 4.15 8.58 14.72
CA LYS A 16 2.69 8.56 14.92
C LYS A 16 2.18 7.19 15.36
N LEU A 17 3.01 6.16 15.30
CA LEU A 17 2.67 4.78 15.65
C LEU A 17 3.82 4.12 16.43
N SER A 18 3.50 3.26 17.41
CA SER A 18 4.52 2.46 18.11
C SER A 18 5.01 1.28 17.25
N LEU A 19 6.25 0.82 17.48
CA LEU A 19 6.86 -0.27 16.72
C LEU A 19 6.00 -1.54 16.72
N THR A 20 5.55 -1.97 17.91
CA THR A 20 4.71 -3.16 18.05
C THR A 20 3.43 -3.06 17.23
N ARG A 21 2.75 -1.89 17.27
CA ARG A 21 1.54 -1.67 16.48
C ARG A 21 1.86 -1.68 14.98
N ALA A 22 2.94 -1.03 14.56
CA ALA A 22 3.36 -0.99 13.16
C ALA A 22 3.57 -2.40 12.59
N LEU A 23 4.27 -3.25 13.35
CA LEU A 23 4.51 -4.66 12.97
C LEU A 23 3.21 -5.44 12.83
N PHE A 24 2.33 -5.39 13.85
CA PHE A 24 1.05 -6.09 13.78
C PHE A 24 0.17 -5.60 12.63
N TYR A 25 0.13 -4.29 12.39
CA TYR A 25 -0.62 -3.73 11.25
C TYR A 25 -0.08 -4.24 9.91
N MET A 26 1.25 -4.24 9.70
CA MET A 26 1.84 -4.70 8.45
C MET A 26 1.59 -6.20 8.23
N VAL A 27 1.73 -7.04 9.26
CA VAL A 27 1.44 -8.49 9.16
C VAL A 27 -0.02 -8.73 8.80
N MET A 28 -0.96 -8.08 9.51
CA MET A 28 -2.38 -8.26 9.24
C MET A 28 -2.79 -7.72 7.87
N GLN A 29 -2.16 -6.65 7.39
CA GLN A 29 -2.39 -6.12 6.03
C GLN A 29 -1.95 -7.12 4.96
N VAL A 30 -0.77 -7.72 5.10
CA VAL A 30 -0.29 -8.73 4.15
C VAL A 30 -1.15 -9.98 4.19
N LEU A 31 -1.53 -10.46 5.38
CA LEU A 31 -2.44 -11.60 5.53
C LEU A 31 -3.81 -11.31 4.90
N GLY A 32 -4.38 -10.14 5.15
CA GLY A 32 -5.63 -9.71 4.54
C GLY A 32 -5.56 -9.66 3.01
N ALA A 33 -4.45 -9.15 2.46
CA ALA A 33 -4.21 -9.14 1.01
C ALA A 33 -4.12 -10.55 0.42
N ILE A 34 -3.44 -11.49 1.09
CA ILE A 34 -3.36 -12.90 0.67
C ILE A 34 -4.75 -13.55 0.70
N CYS A 35 -5.51 -13.36 1.77
CA CYS A 35 -6.87 -13.88 1.87
C CYS A 35 -7.78 -13.30 0.78
N GLY A 36 -7.72 -11.99 0.54
CA GLY A 36 -8.47 -11.33 -0.52
C GLY A 36 -8.12 -11.86 -1.92
N ALA A 37 -6.83 -12.02 -2.21
CA ALA A 37 -6.36 -12.64 -3.45
C ALA A 37 -6.85 -14.09 -3.61
N GLY A 38 -6.89 -14.85 -2.52
CA GLY A 38 -7.46 -16.20 -2.49
C GLY A 38 -8.95 -16.23 -2.81
N VAL A 39 -9.73 -15.29 -2.26
CA VAL A 39 -11.16 -15.14 -2.56
C VAL A 39 -11.38 -14.80 -4.04
N VAL A 40 -10.63 -13.84 -4.59
CA VAL A 40 -10.70 -13.47 -6.02
C VAL A 40 -10.36 -14.68 -6.90
N LYS A 41 -9.30 -15.42 -6.57
CA LYS A 41 -8.93 -16.65 -7.26
C LYS A 41 -10.03 -17.71 -7.22
N GLY A 42 -10.76 -17.80 -6.11
CA GLY A 42 -11.92 -18.68 -5.96
C GLY A 42 -13.06 -18.32 -6.89
N PHE A 43 -13.36 -17.03 -7.04
CA PHE A 43 -14.44 -16.54 -7.92
C PHE A 43 -14.08 -16.56 -9.41
N GLU A 44 -12.89 -16.10 -9.79
CA GLU A 44 -12.48 -16.04 -11.19
C GLU A 44 -12.02 -17.39 -11.76
N GLY A 45 -11.70 -18.34 -10.89
CA GLY A 45 -11.12 -19.62 -11.26
C GLY A 45 -9.62 -19.54 -11.58
N LYS A 46 -8.93 -20.67 -11.43
CA LYS A 46 -7.45 -20.74 -11.49
C LYS A 46 -6.86 -20.24 -12.80
N LYS A 47 -7.52 -20.51 -13.94
CA LYS A 47 -7.01 -20.15 -15.27
C LYS A 47 -6.98 -18.65 -15.47
N ARG A 48 -8.14 -17.98 -15.35
CA ARG A 48 -8.26 -16.53 -15.54
C ARG A 48 -7.40 -15.75 -14.54
N TYR A 49 -7.42 -16.16 -13.28
CA TYR A 49 -6.58 -15.54 -12.25
C TYR A 49 -5.07 -15.66 -12.61
N GLY A 50 -4.64 -16.82 -13.11
CA GLY A 50 -3.26 -17.05 -13.54
C GLY A 50 -2.89 -16.23 -14.78
N ASP A 51 -3.77 -16.17 -15.78
CA ASP A 51 -3.57 -15.39 -17.02
C ASP A 51 -3.38 -13.88 -16.73
N LEU A 52 -4.00 -13.38 -15.65
CA LEU A 52 -3.86 -12.00 -15.17
C LEU A 52 -2.76 -11.82 -14.11
N ASN A 53 -1.90 -12.83 -13.90
CA ASN A 53 -0.88 -12.85 -12.86
C ASN A 53 -1.40 -12.49 -11.44
N GLY A 54 -2.66 -12.85 -11.17
CA GLY A 54 -3.34 -12.53 -9.92
C GLY A 54 -3.56 -11.04 -9.66
N GLY A 55 -3.48 -10.20 -10.70
CA GLY A 55 -3.63 -8.75 -10.59
C GLY A 55 -2.44 -8.03 -9.93
N ALA A 56 -1.29 -8.71 -9.78
CA ALA A 56 -0.07 -8.06 -9.28
C ALA A 56 0.46 -7.03 -10.29
N ASN A 57 1.14 -6.00 -9.80
CA ASN A 57 1.81 -5.02 -10.65
C ASN A 57 3.08 -5.62 -11.28
N PHE A 58 3.29 -5.31 -12.56
CA PHE A 58 4.49 -5.68 -13.29
C PHE A 58 5.04 -4.47 -14.04
N VAL A 59 6.36 -4.43 -14.22
CA VAL A 59 6.98 -3.42 -15.09
C VAL A 59 6.56 -3.70 -16.53
N ALA A 60 6.00 -2.68 -17.20
CA ALA A 60 5.51 -2.81 -18.56
C ALA A 60 6.66 -3.13 -19.54
N PRO A 61 6.38 -3.86 -20.64
CA PRO A 61 7.38 -4.12 -21.67
C PRO A 61 8.01 -2.83 -22.19
N GLY A 62 9.34 -2.83 -22.36
CA GLY A 62 10.08 -1.65 -22.80
C GLY A 62 10.57 -0.74 -21.67
N TYR A 63 10.19 -0.99 -20.42
CA TYR A 63 10.72 -0.30 -19.25
C TYR A 63 11.69 -1.17 -18.46
N THR A 64 12.71 -0.54 -17.88
CA THR A 64 13.68 -1.21 -17.03
C THR A 64 13.14 -1.39 -15.62
N LYS A 65 13.78 -2.29 -14.86
CA LYS A 65 13.51 -2.41 -13.42
C LYS A 65 13.78 -1.10 -12.67
N GLY A 66 14.72 -0.28 -13.16
CA GLY A 66 15.02 1.03 -12.61
C GLY A 66 13.86 2.02 -12.80
N ASP A 67 13.23 2.02 -13.97
CA ASP A 67 12.06 2.86 -14.25
C ASP A 67 10.88 2.48 -13.35
N GLY A 68 10.63 1.18 -13.19
CA GLY A 68 9.62 0.66 -12.27
C GLY A 68 9.89 1.05 -10.82
N LEU A 69 11.13 0.91 -10.35
CA LEU A 69 11.54 1.33 -9.01
C LEU A 69 11.34 2.84 -8.81
N GLY A 70 11.73 3.66 -9.77
CA GLY A 70 11.54 5.11 -9.72
C GLY A 70 10.06 5.49 -9.63
N ALA A 71 9.21 4.87 -10.45
CA ALA A 71 7.77 5.09 -10.43
C ALA A 71 7.15 4.70 -9.07
N GLU A 72 7.52 3.55 -8.52
CA GLU A 72 7.03 3.07 -7.21
C GLU A 72 7.46 3.99 -6.05
N ILE A 73 8.70 4.51 -6.08
CA ILE A 73 9.18 5.47 -5.07
C ILE A 73 8.35 6.76 -5.11
N VAL A 74 8.17 7.35 -6.30
CA VAL A 74 7.41 8.59 -6.46
C VAL A 74 5.94 8.39 -6.08
N GLY A 75 5.31 7.30 -6.56
CA GLY A 75 3.92 6.98 -6.25
C GLY A 75 3.69 6.76 -4.75
N THR A 76 4.58 6.00 -4.10
CA THR A 76 4.50 5.75 -2.65
C THR A 76 4.73 7.04 -1.87
N PHE A 77 5.67 7.90 -2.28
CA PHE A 77 5.88 9.19 -1.66
C PHE A 77 4.62 10.06 -1.70
N ILE A 78 3.98 10.19 -2.88
CA ILE A 78 2.74 10.96 -3.04
C ILE A 78 1.63 10.39 -2.14
N LEU A 79 1.48 9.06 -2.09
CA LEU A 79 0.49 8.41 -1.24
C LEU A 79 0.73 8.71 0.24
N VAL A 80 1.95 8.51 0.72
CA VAL A 80 2.32 8.75 2.13
C VAL A 80 2.18 10.23 2.48
N TYR A 81 2.63 11.13 1.60
CA TYR A 81 2.47 12.58 1.76
C TYR A 81 0.99 12.98 1.84
N THR A 82 0.14 12.40 0.99
CA THR A 82 -1.30 12.65 1.01
C THR A 82 -1.93 12.17 2.31
N VAL A 83 -1.55 10.98 2.80
CA VAL A 83 -2.01 10.47 4.10
C VAL A 83 -1.59 11.40 5.24
N PHE A 84 -0.34 11.87 5.24
CA PHE A 84 0.10 12.86 6.24
C PHE A 84 -0.65 14.17 6.13
N SER A 85 -0.86 14.68 4.92
CA SER A 85 -1.57 15.94 4.67
C SER A 85 -3.04 15.87 5.09
N ALA A 86 -3.69 14.73 4.86
CA ALA A 86 -5.07 14.50 5.27
C ALA A 86 -5.22 14.26 6.78
N THR A 87 -4.15 13.86 7.48
CA THR A 87 -4.16 13.58 8.92
C THR A 87 -3.51 14.68 9.77
N ASP A 88 -2.95 15.73 9.14
CA ASP A 88 -2.42 16.88 9.85
C ASP A 88 -3.54 17.80 10.35
N ALA A 89 -3.73 17.81 11.67
CA ALA A 89 -4.79 18.57 12.34
C ALA A 89 -4.64 20.10 12.23
N LYS A 90 -3.52 20.62 11.71
CA LYS A 90 -3.29 22.07 11.58
C LYS A 90 -4.19 22.78 10.56
N ARG A 91 -4.92 22.06 9.70
CA ARG A 91 -5.91 22.68 8.79
C ARG A 91 -7.34 22.72 9.35
N SER A 92 -7.67 21.91 10.37
CA SER A 92 -9.01 21.92 10.97
C SER A 92 -9.24 23.11 11.92
N ALA A 93 -8.18 23.82 12.35
CA ALA A 93 -8.28 24.92 13.31
C ALA A 93 -8.31 26.31 12.67
N ARG A 94 -8.45 26.42 11.33
CA ARG A 94 -8.47 27.71 10.61
C ARG A 94 -9.85 28.08 10.05
N ASP A 95 -10.82 27.17 10.14
CA ASP A 95 -12.23 27.36 9.76
C ASP A 95 -13.16 27.26 10.98
N SER A 96 -12.72 27.71 12.17
CA SER A 96 -13.57 27.85 13.36
C SER A 96 -13.28 29.14 14.10
#